data_AF-A0A2V1AAR3-F1
#
_entry.id   AF-A0A2V1AAR3-F1
#
_cell.length_a   1.000
_cell.length_b   1.000
_cell.length_c   1.000
_cell.angle_alpha   90.00
_cell.angle_beta   90.00
_cell.angle_gamma   90.00
#
_symmetry.space_group_name_H-M   'P 1'
#
loop_
_entity.id
_entity.type
_entity.pdbx_description
1 polymer ?
#
loop_
_entity_poly.entity_id
_entity_poly.type
_entity_poly.pdbx_seq_one_letter_code
_entity_poly.pdbx_strand_id
1 'polypeptide(L)'
;MRRFARALEEFVASAKDFAVVYSTSRSPLISRDTARVCILDSSFNPPHMAHYALAREALSYRFGDTHLEKNQLSLLLLLSVKNADKVDPQPASFEHRLDMMHLMADYLHDNLKVDVSIGLTSHAKFVDKSVSIMNDIRERSPESDVKLTFLVGFDTLLRIFDPKYYLPDKLSDSLDEFMRTTDLFCLTRQDNVISYQNQVDYVRRIRHGKIAHIPQAWSEAVHIFSFEKQEDVETLGSVSSSAVRKAIAEDPHQELPLIPQIKDYILENKLYQ
;
A
#
# COMPACT_ATOMS: atom_id res chain seq x y z
N MET A 1 16.40 -6.99 -21.01
CA MET A 1 15.77 -8.14 -20.33
C MET A 1 15.11 -7.60 -19.08
N ARG A 2 13.81 -7.81 -18.85
CA ARG A 2 13.09 -7.23 -17.71
C ARG A 2 13.46 -7.99 -16.42
N ARG A 3 13.84 -7.28 -15.35
CA ARG A 3 14.49 -7.88 -14.16
C ARG A 3 13.59 -8.93 -13.48
N PHE A 4 12.30 -8.64 -13.43
CA PHE A 4 11.33 -9.44 -12.67
C PHE A 4 10.51 -10.43 -13.49
N ALA A 5 10.79 -10.59 -14.79
CA ALA A 5 10.01 -11.47 -15.67
C ALA A 5 9.96 -12.90 -15.12
N ARG A 6 11.12 -13.48 -14.80
CA ARG A 6 11.21 -14.84 -14.26
C ARG A 6 10.50 -15.00 -12.92
N ALA A 7 10.69 -14.06 -11.99
CA ALA A 7 10.06 -14.12 -10.67
C ALA A 7 8.53 -14.00 -10.77
N LEU A 8 8.03 -13.19 -11.70
CA LEU A 8 6.60 -13.08 -11.99
C LEU A 8 6.06 -14.37 -12.60
N GLU A 9 6.73 -14.94 -13.61
CA GLU A 9 6.35 -16.22 -14.22
C GLU A 9 6.31 -17.35 -13.20
N GLU A 10 7.35 -17.47 -12.36
CA GLU A 10 7.43 -18.46 -11.28
C GLU A 10 6.29 -18.28 -10.27
N PHE A 11 5.97 -17.04 -9.87
CA PHE A 11 4.85 -16.77 -8.95
C PHE A 11 3.51 -17.17 -9.56
N VAL A 12 3.23 -16.74 -10.80
CA VAL A 12 1.98 -17.00 -11.52
C VAL A 12 1.79 -18.50 -11.78
N ALA A 13 2.87 -19.23 -12.05
CA ALA A 13 2.84 -20.68 -12.25
C ALA A 13 2.77 -21.48 -10.93
N SER A 14 3.11 -20.86 -9.80
CA SER A 14 3.09 -21.51 -8.49
C SER A 14 1.68 -21.57 -7.88
N ALA A 15 1.51 -22.43 -6.88
CA ALA A 15 0.32 -22.44 -6.02
C ALA A 15 0.40 -21.42 -4.86
N LYS A 16 1.47 -20.62 -4.79
CA LYS A 16 1.62 -19.61 -3.74
C LYS A 16 0.68 -18.44 -3.98
N ASP A 17 0.15 -17.89 -2.91
CA ASP A 17 -0.75 -16.73 -2.92
C ASP A 17 -0.06 -15.42 -2.50
N PHE A 18 1.14 -15.52 -1.94
CA PHE A 18 2.06 -14.43 -1.64
C PHE A 18 3.52 -14.86 -1.86
N ALA A 19 4.35 -13.95 -2.36
CA ALA A 19 5.80 -14.13 -2.44
C ALA A 19 6.54 -12.80 -2.46
N VAL A 20 7.67 -12.72 -1.74
CA VAL A 20 8.62 -11.61 -1.84
C VAL A 20 9.56 -11.86 -3.01
N VAL A 21 9.62 -10.92 -3.97
CA VAL A 21 10.44 -11.02 -5.19
C VAL A 21 11.65 -10.08 -5.18
N TYR A 22 11.70 -9.14 -4.25
CA TYR A 22 12.83 -8.22 -4.03
C TYR A 22 12.86 -7.77 -2.57
N SER A 23 14.06 -7.52 -2.05
CA SER A 23 14.26 -6.82 -0.80
C SER A 23 15.54 -6.00 -0.88
N THR A 24 15.52 -4.79 -0.31
CA THR A 24 16.72 -3.94 -0.20
C THR A 24 17.70 -4.46 0.85
N SER A 25 17.24 -5.34 1.75
CA SER A 25 18.09 -6.01 2.75
C SER A 25 18.21 -7.51 2.48
N ARG A 26 19.15 -8.15 3.20
CA ARG A 26 19.38 -9.60 3.10
C ARG A 26 18.29 -10.43 3.79
N SER A 27 17.50 -9.80 4.66
CA SER A 27 16.44 -10.45 5.43
C SER A 27 15.10 -10.05 4.83
N PRO A 28 14.53 -10.85 3.91
CA PRO A 28 13.33 -10.45 3.18
C PRO A 28 12.15 -10.23 4.14
N LEU A 29 11.46 -9.10 3.97
CA LEU A 29 10.27 -8.66 4.71
C LEU A 29 10.45 -8.36 6.20
N ILE A 30 11.08 -9.25 6.97
CA ILE A 30 11.25 -9.09 8.42
C ILE A 30 12.65 -9.49 8.88
N SER A 31 13.10 -8.87 9.96
CA SER A 31 14.26 -9.26 10.76
C SER A 31 13.82 -9.70 12.16
N ARG A 32 14.77 -10.11 13.02
CA ARG A 32 14.48 -10.47 14.42
C ARG A 32 13.87 -9.32 15.23
N ASP A 33 14.24 -8.08 14.92
CA ASP A 33 13.80 -6.90 15.67
C ASP A 33 12.52 -6.28 15.08
N THR A 34 12.08 -6.76 13.92
CA THR A 34 10.90 -6.21 13.24
C THR A 34 9.67 -6.45 14.11
N ALA A 35 9.00 -5.37 14.49
CA ALA A 35 7.75 -5.39 15.23
C ALA A 35 6.54 -5.09 14.32
N ARG A 36 6.76 -4.40 13.20
CA ARG A 36 5.67 -3.98 12.31
C ARG A 36 6.07 -3.93 10.84
N VAL A 37 5.19 -4.45 10.00
CA VAL A 37 5.29 -4.38 8.53
C VAL A 37 4.23 -3.40 8.02
N CYS A 38 4.66 -2.28 7.49
CA CYS A 38 3.81 -1.34 6.76
C CYS A 38 3.65 -1.83 5.32
N ILE A 39 2.42 -1.92 4.82
CA ILE A 39 2.11 -2.52 3.52
C ILE A 39 1.46 -1.45 2.63
N LEU A 40 2.15 -1.03 1.59
CA LEU A 40 1.62 -0.15 0.56
C LEU A 40 1.15 -1.02 -0.61
N ASP A 41 -0.17 -1.22 -0.69
CA ASP A 41 -0.83 -2.01 -1.73
C ASP A 41 -1.40 -1.09 -2.82
N SER A 42 -0.89 -1.22 -4.04
CA SER A 42 -1.27 -0.37 -5.16
C SER A 42 -1.02 -1.06 -6.51
N SER A 43 -1.59 -0.49 -7.57
CA SER A 43 -1.31 -0.93 -8.93
C SER A 43 0.05 -0.46 -9.46
N PHE A 44 0.67 0.54 -8.80
CA PHE A 44 1.99 1.07 -9.13
C PHE A 44 2.20 1.36 -10.63
N ASN A 45 1.26 2.09 -11.24
CA ASN A 45 1.17 2.22 -12.70
C ASN A 45 1.11 3.69 -13.17
N PRO A 46 2.14 4.52 -12.94
CA PRO A 46 3.41 4.21 -12.25
C PRO A 46 3.38 4.50 -10.73
N PRO A 47 4.38 4.05 -9.94
CA PRO A 47 4.68 4.62 -8.62
C PRO A 47 4.97 6.13 -8.75
N HIS A 48 4.74 6.90 -7.68
CA HIS A 48 4.78 8.37 -7.71
C HIS A 48 4.96 8.94 -6.30
N MET A 49 5.16 10.26 -6.18
CA MET A 49 5.51 10.91 -4.92
C MET A 49 4.44 10.80 -3.83
N ALA A 50 3.15 10.66 -4.16
CA ALA A 50 2.15 10.36 -3.13
C ALA A 50 2.31 8.97 -2.49
N HIS A 51 2.86 7.98 -3.20
CA HIS A 51 3.21 6.69 -2.59
C HIS A 51 4.37 6.85 -1.62
N TYR A 52 5.38 7.64 -2.00
CA TYR A 52 6.52 7.98 -1.13
C TYR A 52 6.06 8.71 0.14
N ALA A 53 5.21 9.73 -0.02
CA ALA A 53 4.68 10.51 1.10
C ALA A 53 3.86 9.64 2.05
N LEU A 54 2.97 8.80 1.53
CA LEU A 54 2.18 7.86 2.34
C LEU A 54 3.08 6.93 3.17
N ALA A 55 4.14 6.37 2.56
CA ALA A 55 5.10 5.54 3.28
C ALA A 55 5.87 6.34 4.34
N ARG A 56 6.34 7.55 4.01
CA ARG A 56 7.06 8.45 4.93
C ARG A 56 6.26 8.77 6.19
N GLU A 57 5.00 9.16 6.02
CA GLU A 57 4.12 9.51 7.14
C GLU A 57 3.83 8.29 8.02
N ALA A 58 3.50 7.15 7.39
CA ALA A 58 3.23 5.92 8.13
C ALA A 58 4.44 5.41 8.94
N LEU A 59 5.65 5.51 8.37
CA LEU A 59 6.89 5.08 9.02
C LEU A 59 7.41 6.08 10.07
N SER A 60 6.78 7.24 10.19
CA SER A 60 7.06 8.24 11.23
C SER A 60 5.93 8.33 12.25
N TYR A 61 4.87 7.54 12.06
CA TYR A 61 3.69 7.55 12.91
C TYR A 61 3.94 6.82 14.23
N ARG A 62 3.34 7.36 15.29
CA ARG A 62 3.31 6.73 16.63
C ARG A 62 2.09 5.81 16.73
N PHE A 63 2.32 4.51 16.62
CA PHE A 63 1.27 3.52 16.79
C PHE A 63 0.98 3.30 18.28
N GLY A 64 -0.04 3.99 18.79
CA GLY A 64 -0.32 4.05 20.23
C GLY A 64 0.71 4.92 20.96
N ASP A 65 1.12 4.49 22.16
CA ASP A 65 2.11 5.22 22.96
C ASP A 65 3.57 4.87 22.59
N THR A 66 3.78 3.98 21.63
CA THR A 66 5.11 3.50 21.24
C THR A 66 5.60 4.14 19.95
N HIS A 67 6.79 4.73 20.01
CA HIS A 67 7.55 5.09 18.82
C HIS A 67 8.45 3.92 18.45
N LEU A 68 8.30 3.38 17.24
CA LEU A 68 9.12 2.28 16.75
C LEU A 68 10.38 2.82 16.10
N GLU A 69 11.51 2.22 16.43
CA GLU A 69 12.78 2.50 15.75
C GLU A 69 12.77 1.97 14.31
N LYS A 70 13.63 2.52 13.45
CA LYS A 70 13.63 2.17 12.02
C LYS A 70 13.91 0.69 11.74
N ASN A 71 14.73 0.03 12.57
CA ASN A 71 14.99 -1.42 12.46
C ASN A 71 13.79 -2.28 12.91
N GLN A 72 12.83 -1.70 13.65
CA GLN A 72 11.60 -2.38 14.06
C GLN A 72 10.48 -2.26 13.02
N LEU A 73 10.71 -1.47 11.97
CA LEU A 73 9.78 -1.22 10.88
C LEU A 73 10.33 -1.83 9.58
N SER A 74 9.43 -2.44 8.80
CA SER A 74 9.72 -2.75 7.40
C SER A 74 8.57 -2.27 6.51
N LEU A 75 8.88 -2.03 5.24
CA LEU A 75 7.92 -1.60 4.24
C LEU A 75 7.78 -2.66 3.14
N LEU A 76 6.55 -3.02 2.83
CA LEU A 76 6.19 -3.91 1.74
C LEU A 76 5.44 -3.13 0.66
N LEU A 77 6.01 -3.04 -0.54
CA LEU A 77 5.29 -2.62 -1.74
C LEU A 77 4.60 -3.85 -2.34
N LEU A 78 3.28 -3.91 -2.26
CA LEU A 78 2.49 -5.09 -2.62
C LEU A 78 1.75 -4.88 -3.94
N LEU A 79 1.98 -5.77 -4.90
CA LEU A 79 1.30 -5.78 -6.19
C LEU A 79 0.39 -7.01 -6.31
N SER A 80 -0.91 -6.78 -6.51
CA SER A 80 -1.84 -7.87 -6.84
C SER A 80 -1.80 -8.22 -8.33
N VAL A 81 -1.56 -9.50 -8.64
CA VAL A 81 -1.56 -10.02 -10.02
C VAL A 81 -2.96 -10.42 -10.50
N LYS A 82 -3.94 -10.50 -9.58
CA LYS A 82 -5.36 -10.72 -9.88
C LYS A 82 -6.16 -9.51 -9.39
N ASN A 83 -6.45 -8.57 -10.28
CA ASN A 83 -7.34 -7.45 -9.94
C ASN A 83 -8.81 -7.91 -9.99
N ALA A 84 -9.58 -7.71 -8.91
CA ALA A 84 -11.00 -8.08 -8.86
C ALA A 84 -11.88 -7.29 -9.85
N ASP A 85 -11.45 -6.09 -10.25
CA ASP A 85 -12.33 -5.11 -10.92
C ASP A 85 -11.85 -4.65 -12.31
N LYS A 86 -10.79 -5.23 -12.90
CA LYS A 86 -10.23 -4.72 -14.18
C LYS A 86 -10.14 -5.78 -15.27
N VAL A 87 -11.00 -5.62 -16.28
CA VAL A 87 -10.98 -6.33 -17.57
C VAL A 87 -10.09 -5.61 -18.61
N ASP A 88 -9.59 -4.41 -18.29
CA ASP A 88 -8.89 -3.54 -19.26
C ASP A 88 -7.41 -3.87 -19.49
N PRO A 89 -6.90 -3.63 -20.72
CA PRO A 89 -5.48 -3.64 -21.05
C PRO A 89 -4.77 -2.59 -20.21
N GLN A 90 -4.05 -3.08 -19.21
CA GLN A 90 -3.22 -2.30 -18.32
C GLN A 90 -2.11 -1.58 -19.12
N PRO A 91 -1.99 -0.23 -19.05
CA PRO A 91 -1.15 0.50 -20.01
C PRO A 91 0.36 0.19 -19.89
N ALA A 92 0.86 -0.15 -18.70
CA ALA A 92 2.15 -0.83 -18.55
C ALA A 92 1.93 -2.25 -18.00
N SER A 93 2.73 -3.20 -18.52
CA SER A 93 2.73 -4.59 -18.08
C SER A 93 3.26 -4.73 -16.65
N PHE A 94 3.01 -5.88 -16.01
CA PHE A 94 3.45 -6.11 -14.63
C PHE A 94 4.97 -6.00 -14.47
N GLU A 95 5.74 -6.46 -15.45
CA GLU A 95 7.20 -6.40 -15.41
C GLU A 95 7.72 -4.96 -15.41
N HIS A 96 7.13 -4.07 -16.21
CA HIS A 96 7.48 -2.65 -16.17
C HIS A 96 7.13 -2.01 -14.83
N ARG A 97 5.97 -2.36 -14.27
CA ARG A 97 5.58 -1.89 -12.93
C ARG A 97 6.54 -2.37 -11.86
N LEU A 98 6.96 -3.63 -11.92
CA LEU A 98 7.92 -4.19 -10.97
C LEU A 98 9.30 -3.53 -11.09
N ASP A 99 9.76 -3.25 -12.31
CA ASP A 99 10.99 -2.48 -12.53
C ASP A 99 10.87 -1.07 -11.91
N MET A 100 9.75 -0.37 -12.11
CA MET A 100 9.51 0.95 -11.48
C MET A 100 9.32 0.85 -9.95
N MET A 101 8.71 -0.22 -9.44
CA MET A 101 8.58 -0.48 -8.01
C MET A 101 9.94 -0.73 -7.37
N HIS A 102 10.88 -1.38 -8.07
CA HIS A 102 12.25 -1.55 -7.61
C HIS A 102 12.97 -0.21 -7.47
N LEU A 103 12.84 0.68 -8.46
CA LEU A 103 13.37 2.04 -8.35
C LEU A 103 12.77 2.81 -7.17
N MET A 104 11.45 2.66 -6.93
CA MET A 104 10.79 3.25 -5.77
C MET A 104 11.25 2.62 -4.45
N ALA A 105 11.48 1.31 -4.41
CA ALA A 105 11.93 0.60 -3.22
C ALA A 105 13.34 1.06 -2.80
N ASP A 106 14.27 1.19 -3.74
CA ASP A 106 15.61 1.71 -3.47
C ASP A 106 15.55 3.16 -3.01
N TYR A 107 14.74 3.99 -3.66
CA TYR A 107 14.55 5.38 -3.26
C TYR A 107 13.97 5.50 -1.83
N LEU A 108 12.97 4.68 -1.49
CA LEU A 108 12.39 4.64 -0.15
C LEU A 108 13.42 4.18 0.90
N HIS A 109 14.19 3.14 0.59
CA HIS A 109 15.25 2.65 1.48
C HIS A 109 16.31 3.72 1.74
N ASP A 110 16.79 4.38 0.67
CA ASP A 110 17.84 5.39 0.77
C ASP A 110 17.39 6.64 1.53
N ASN A 111 16.14 7.06 1.37
CA ASN A 111 15.64 8.29 1.99
C ASN A 111 15.01 8.07 3.37
N LEU A 112 14.39 6.92 3.62
CA LEU A 112 13.66 6.65 4.88
C LEU A 112 14.40 5.71 5.84
N LYS A 113 15.51 5.10 5.37
CA LYS A 113 16.39 4.22 6.16
C LYS A 113 15.65 3.04 6.80
N VAL A 114 14.74 2.44 6.04
CA VAL A 114 14.01 1.21 6.41
C VAL A 114 14.23 0.13 5.36
N ASP A 115 14.06 -1.12 5.75
CA ASP A 115 14.05 -2.22 4.79
C ASP A 115 12.78 -2.19 3.94
N VAL A 116 12.93 -2.28 2.62
CA VAL A 116 11.83 -2.25 1.67
C VAL A 116 11.82 -3.54 0.86
N SER A 117 10.68 -4.20 0.81
CA SER A 117 10.47 -5.43 0.03
C SER A 117 9.38 -5.22 -1.02
N ILE A 118 9.47 -5.96 -2.13
CA ILE A 118 8.41 -6.04 -3.14
C ILE A 118 7.76 -7.41 -3.04
N GLY A 119 6.46 -7.42 -2.84
CA GLY A 119 5.64 -8.62 -2.79
C GLY A 119 4.68 -8.72 -3.96
N LEU A 120 4.43 -9.95 -4.40
CA LEU A 120 3.33 -10.30 -5.28
C LEU A 120 2.25 -11.00 -4.47
N THR A 121 0.99 -10.77 -4.81
CA THR A 121 -0.14 -11.52 -4.25
C THR A 121 -1.18 -11.87 -5.31
N SER A 122 -1.80 -13.04 -5.17
CA SER A 122 -2.97 -13.42 -5.99
C SER A 122 -4.30 -12.98 -5.39
N HIS A 123 -4.29 -12.37 -4.21
CA HIS A 123 -5.50 -11.97 -3.49
C HIS A 123 -5.95 -10.57 -3.88
N ALA A 124 -7.26 -10.36 -3.86
CA ALA A 124 -7.87 -9.05 -4.09
C ALA A 124 -8.26 -8.35 -2.77
N LYS A 125 -8.88 -9.09 -1.84
CA LYS A 125 -9.35 -8.54 -0.57
C LYS A 125 -8.17 -8.37 0.40
N PHE A 126 -8.25 -7.32 1.22
CA PHE A 126 -7.22 -7.00 2.21
C PHE A 126 -7.09 -8.07 3.30
N VAL A 127 -8.21 -8.70 3.70
CA VAL A 127 -8.19 -9.81 4.66
C VAL A 127 -7.37 -10.99 4.15
N ASP A 128 -7.57 -11.41 2.90
CA ASP A 128 -6.84 -12.54 2.30
C ASP A 128 -5.35 -12.21 2.12
N LYS A 129 -5.04 -10.97 1.75
CA LYS A 129 -3.65 -10.46 1.71
C LYS A 129 -2.99 -10.51 3.09
N SER A 130 -3.69 -10.07 4.13
CA SER A 130 -3.21 -10.11 5.51
C SER A 130 -2.90 -11.53 5.96
N VAL A 131 -3.80 -12.47 5.68
CA VAL A 131 -3.63 -13.89 6.05
C VAL A 131 -2.42 -14.51 5.33
N SER A 132 -2.31 -14.33 4.02
CA SER A 132 -1.19 -14.88 3.23
C SER A 132 0.18 -14.31 3.67
N ILE A 133 0.25 -13.01 3.94
CA ILE A 133 1.48 -12.36 4.43
C ILE A 133 1.84 -12.88 5.83
N MET A 134 0.87 -12.99 6.74
CA MET A 134 1.13 -13.51 8.10
C MET A 134 1.55 -14.98 8.07
N ASN A 135 0.98 -15.79 7.18
CA ASN A 135 1.37 -17.20 7.04
C ASN A 135 2.81 -17.32 6.54
N ASP A 136 3.21 -16.53 5.53
CA ASP A 136 4.59 -16.50 5.04
C ASP A 136 5.60 -16.00 6.10
N ILE A 137 5.19 -15.03 6.93
CA ILE A 137 5.98 -14.59 8.08
C ILE A 137 6.13 -15.72 9.11
N ARG A 138 5.04 -16.39 9.50
CA ARG A 138 5.05 -17.46 10.50
C ARG A 138 5.82 -18.69 10.02
N GLU A 139 5.79 -19.01 8.73
CA GLU A 139 6.57 -20.12 8.17
C GLU A 139 8.07 -19.87 8.31
N ARG A 140 8.51 -18.62 8.10
CA ARG A 140 9.93 -18.24 8.16
C ARG A 140 10.40 -17.89 9.57
N SER A 141 9.50 -17.37 10.41
CA SER A 141 9.76 -16.89 11.77
C SER A 141 8.56 -17.18 12.68
N PRO A 142 8.38 -18.44 13.16
CA PRO A 142 7.21 -18.85 13.95
C PRO A 142 6.98 -18.06 15.24
N GLU A 143 8.07 -17.59 15.87
CA GLU A 143 8.05 -16.84 17.13
C GLU A 143 7.84 -15.32 16.92
N SER A 144 7.63 -14.88 15.68
CA SER A 144 7.49 -13.47 15.33
C SER A 144 6.11 -12.94 15.73
N ASP A 145 6.07 -11.93 16.59
CA ASP A 145 4.86 -11.19 16.95
C ASP A 145 4.77 -9.87 16.17
N VAL A 146 4.79 -9.99 14.84
CA VAL A 146 4.76 -8.83 13.94
C VAL A 146 3.32 -8.39 13.70
N LYS A 147 3.08 -7.09 13.82
CA LYS A 147 1.80 -6.48 13.44
C LYS A 147 1.83 -5.95 12.01
N LEU A 148 0.74 -6.10 11.27
CA LEU A 148 0.61 -5.53 9.92
C LEU A 148 -0.06 -4.15 9.98
N THR A 149 0.32 -3.26 9.07
CA THR A 149 -0.39 -2.00 8.82
C THR A 149 -0.60 -1.79 7.33
N PHE A 150 -1.84 -1.79 6.83
CA PHE A 150 -2.08 -1.40 5.44
C PHE A 150 -2.14 0.11 5.30
N LEU A 151 -1.38 0.64 4.35
CA LEU A 151 -1.35 2.05 3.99
C LEU A 151 -2.36 2.28 2.87
N VAL A 152 -3.39 3.07 3.16
CA VAL A 152 -4.54 3.23 2.26
C VAL A 152 -4.92 4.69 2.07
N GLY A 153 -5.56 4.99 0.94
CA GLY A 153 -6.33 6.23 0.79
C GLY A 153 -7.74 6.06 1.34
N PHE A 154 -8.42 7.18 1.58
CA PHE A 154 -9.76 7.18 2.17
C PHE A 154 -10.81 6.37 1.37
N ASP A 155 -10.80 6.45 0.03
CA ASP A 155 -11.69 5.63 -0.80
C ASP A 155 -11.48 4.13 -0.63
N THR A 156 -10.23 3.71 -0.43
CA THR A 156 -9.89 2.31 -0.15
C THR A 156 -10.34 1.93 1.25
N LEU A 157 -10.18 2.80 2.25
CA LEU A 157 -10.69 2.57 3.60
C LEU A 157 -12.22 2.34 3.60
N LEU A 158 -12.96 3.19 2.88
CA LEU A 158 -14.41 3.02 2.74
C LEU A 158 -14.78 1.69 2.09
N ARG A 159 -14.03 1.27 1.06
CA ARG A 159 -14.24 -0.03 0.41
C ARG A 159 -13.90 -1.21 1.32
N ILE A 160 -12.85 -1.11 2.15
CA ILE A 160 -12.53 -2.14 3.14
C ILE A 160 -13.71 -2.37 4.09
N PHE A 161 -14.38 -1.31 4.53
CA PHE A 161 -15.54 -1.42 5.43
C PHE A 161 -16.91 -1.50 4.74
N ASP A 162 -16.96 -1.66 3.41
CA ASP A 162 -18.23 -1.76 2.69
C ASP A 162 -18.73 -3.23 2.73
N PRO A 163 -19.88 -3.51 3.39
CA PRO A 163 -20.38 -4.89 3.56
C PRO A 163 -20.60 -5.65 2.26
N LYS A 164 -20.81 -4.96 1.13
CA LYS A 164 -21.10 -5.63 -0.15
C LYS A 164 -19.96 -6.57 -0.61
N TYR A 165 -18.71 -6.32 -0.18
CA TYR A 165 -17.55 -7.14 -0.56
C TYR A 165 -17.43 -8.43 0.26
N TYR A 166 -18.28 -8.62 1.27
CA TYR A 166 -18.21 -9.74 2.21
C TYR A 166 -19.44 -10.64 2.15
N LEU A 167 -20.44 -10.28 1.35
CA LEU A 167 -21.62 -11.13 1.15
C LEU A 167 -21.22 -12.53 0.63
N PRO A 168 -21.89 -13.59 1.10
CA PRO A 168 -23.08 -13.59 1.97
C PRO A 168 -22.80 -13.41 3.47
N ASP A 169 -21.53 -13.40 3.87
CA ASP A 169 -21.12 -13.26 5.26
C ASP A 169 -21.30 -11.81 5.76
N LYS A 170 -21.32 -11.64 7.09
CA LYS A 170 -21.34 -10.31 7.70
C LYS A 170 -19.93 -9.71 7.68
N LEU A 171 -19.84 -8.40 7.43
CA LEU A 171 -18.61 -7.61 7.55
C LEU A 171 -17.87 -7.91 8.87
N SER A 172 -18.60 -7.90 9.99
CA SER A 172 -18.06 -8.17 11.33
C SER A 172 -17.32 -9.50 11.38
N ASP A 173 -17.91 -10.54 10.80
CA ASP A 173 -17.42 -11.91 10.90
C ASP A 173 -16.23 -12.10 9.96
N SER A 174 -16.27 -11.51 8.76
CA SER A 174 -15.20 -11.60 7.77
C SER A 174 -13.95 -10.79 8.13
N LEU A 175 -14.09 -9.69 8.87
CA LEU A 175 -12.97 -8.81 9.23
C LEU A 175 -12.54 -8.91 10.69
N ASP A 176 -13.18 -9.75 11.51
CA ASP A 176 -12.90 -9.83 12.95
C ASP A 176 -11.42 -10.08 13.24
N GLU A 177 -10.85 -11.15 12.70
CA GLU A 177 -9.43 -11.49 12.87
C GLU A 177 -8.52 -10.43 12.24
N PHE A 178 -8.88 -9.96 11.03
CA PHE A 178 -8.13 -8.91 10.33
C PHE A 178 -7.97 -7.67 11.21
N MET A 179 -9.03 -7.19 11.85
CA MET A 179 -8.99 -5.99 12.68
C MET A 179 -8.32 -6.23 14.05
N ARG A 180 -8.07 -7.48 14.46
CA ARG A 180 -7.25 -7.80 15.65
C ARG A 180 -5.76 -7.74 15.33
N THR A 181 -5.36 -8.25 14.16
CA THR A 181 -3.94 -8.42 13.80
C THR A 181 -3.39 -7.27 12.96
N THR A 182 -4.26 -6.41 12.42
CA THR A 182 -3.89 -5.47 11.37
C THR A 182 -4.46 -4.08 11.64
N ASP A 183 -3.59 -3.08 11.53
CA ASP A 183 -3.98 -1.68 11.56
C ASP A 183 -4.19 -1.15 10.12
N LEU A 184 -5.00 -0.10 9.99
CA LEU A 184 -5.18 0.67 8.76
C LEU A 184 -4.64 2.07 8.99
N PHE A 185 -3.63 2.47 8.22
CA PHE A 185 -3.14 3.84 8.19
C PHE A 185 -3.69 4.53 6.94
N CYS A 186 -4.59 5.48 7.14
CA CYS A 186 -5.30 6.16 6.08
C CYS A 186 -4.83 7.59 5.94
N LEU A 187 -4.25 7.92 4.79
CA LEU A 187 -3.96 9.30 4.42
C LEU A 187 -5.21 9.94 3.80
N THR A 188 -5.66 11.05 4.39
CA THR A 188 -6.75 11.84 3.84
C THR A 188 -6.33 12.54 2.55
N ARG A 189 -7.30 12.82 1.69
CA ARG A 189 -7.08 13.53 0.42
C ARG A 189 -8.06 14.68 0.30
N GLN A 190 -7.64 15.78 -0.31
CA GLN A 190 -8.62 16.74 -0.84
C GLN A 190 -9.26 16.10 -2.08
N ASP A 191 -10.33 15.34 -1.89
CA ASP A 191 -11.17 14.88 -2.99
C ASP A 191 -12.47 15.70 -3.03
N ASN A 192 -13.02 15.87 -4.23
CA ASN A 192 -14.24 16.63 -4.51
C ASN A 192 -15.51 15.92 -4.01
N VAL A 193 -15.43 14.66 -3.59
CA VAL A 193 -16.58 13.83 -3.23
C VAL A 193 -16.87 13.84 -1.73
N ILE A 194 -15.82 13.85 -0.89
CA ILE A 194 -15.96 13.81 0.58
C ILE A 194 -15.07 14.88 1.19
N SER A 195 -15.70 15.87 1.86
CA SER A 195 -14.97 16.93 2.52
C SER A 195 -13.91 16.38 3.48
N TYR A 196 -12.78 17.07 3.57
CA TYR A 196 -11.70 16.72 4.50
C TYR A 196 -12.22 16.45 5.92
N GLN A 197 -13.12 17.31 6.41
CA GLN A 197 -13.74 17.16 7.72
C GLN A 197 -14.50 15.84 7.88
N ASN A 198 -15.22 15.40 6.84
CA ASN A 198 -15.93 14.13 6.85
C ASN A 198 -14.98 12.93 6.92
N GLN A 199 -13.76 13.03 6.35
CA GLN A 199 -12.76 11.97 6.42
C GLN A 199 -12.19 11.84 7.83
N VAL A 200 -11.85 12.98 8.47
CA VAL A 200 -11.38 13.02 9.85
C VAL A 200 -12.46 12.54 10.82
N ASP A 201 -13.72 12.95 10.61
CA ASP A 201 -14.84 12.55 11.45
C ASP A 201 -15.25 11.08 11.26
N TYR A 202 -14.78 10.40 10.22
CA TYR A 202 -15.15 9.00 9.94
C TYR A 202 -14.77 8.06 11.09
N VAL A 203 -13.53 8.12 11.60
CA VAL A 203 -13.09 7.27 12.72
C VAL A 203 -13.79 7.64 14.03
N ARG A 204 -14.05 8.94 14.24
CA ARG A 204 -14.88 9.41 15.37
C ARG A 204 -16.29 8.80 15.30
N ARG A 205 -16.88 8.73 14.12
CA ARG A 205 -18.20 8.11 13.90
C ARG A 205 -18.17 6.59 14.14
N ILE A 206 -17.11 5.88 13.75
CA ILE A 206 -16.93 4.46 14.10
C ILE A 206 -16.89 4.32 15.63
N ARG A 207 -16.05 5.10 16.31
CA ARG A 207 -15.87 5.06 17.77
C ARG A 207 -17.19 5.27 18.53
N HIS A 208 -18.08 6.09 18.01
CA HIS A 208 -19.39 6.37 18.63
C HIS A 208 -20.54 5.50 18.07
N GLY A 209 -20.24 4.45 17.32
CA GLY A 209 -21.24 3.51 16.79
C GLY A 209 -22.20 4.15 15.78
N LYS A 210 -21.76 5.20 15.08
CA LYS A 210 -22.57 5.96 14.11
C LYS A 210 -22.47 5.42 12.68
N ILE A 211 -21.73 4.33 12.47
CA ILE A 211 -21.64 3.63 11.18
C ILE A 211 -22.13 2.21 11.38
N ALA A 212 -23.22 1.86 10.70
CA ALA A 212 -23.81 0.53 10.80
C ALA A 212 -22.80 -0.54 10.35
N HIS A 213 -22.91 -1.73 10.93
CA HIS A 213 -22.10 -2.93 10.62
C HIS A 213 -20.61 -2.86 10.99
N ILE A 214 -20.05 -1.69 11.34
CA ILE A 214 -18.66 -1.56 11.80
C ILE A 214 -18.64 -1.54 13.34
N PRO A 215 -18.02 -2.52 14.01
CA PRO A 215 -17.81 -2.50 15.46
C PRO A 215 -17.04 -1.26 15.95
N GLN A 216 -17.47 -0.68 17.07
CA GLN A 216 -16.87 0.55 17.63
C GLN A 216 -15.39 0.39 17.98
N ALA A 217 -15.03 -0.79 18.49
CA ALA A 217 -13.67 -1.13 18.90
C ALA A 217 -12.67 -1.06 17.73
N TRP A 218 -13.12 -1.28 16.49
CA TRP A 218 -12.25 -1.22 15.32
C TRP A 218 -11.71 0.20 15.05
N SER A 219 -12.29 1.23 15.65
CA SER A 219 -11.74 2.60 15.57
C SER A 219 -10.33 2.74 16.16
N GLU A 220 -9.90 1.81 17.03
CA GLU A 220 -8.55 1.81 17.62
C GLU A 220 -7.47 1.33 16.63
N ALA A 221 -7.87 0.55 15.63
CA ALA A 221 -7.00 0.02 14.59
C ALA A 221 -7.00 0.89 13.32
N VAL A 222 -7.74 2.00 13.29
CA VAL A 222 -7.81 2.91 12.12
C VAL A 222 -7.19 4.26 12.47
N HIS A 223 -6.06 4.55 11.83
CA HIS A 223 -5.28 5.77 12.03
C HIS A 223 -5.49 6.72 10.86
N ILE A 224 -6.19 7.83 11.08
CA ILE A 224 -6.35 8.88 10.06
C ILE A 224 -5.20 9.87 10.19
N PHE A 225 -4.53 10.11 9.07
CA PHE A 225 -3.48 11.10 8.95
C PHE A 225 -3.80 12.13 7.87
N SER A 226 -3.36 13.35 8.09
CA SER A 226 -3.50 14.46 7.18
C SER A 226 -2.20 15.26 7.17
N PHE A 227 -1.78 15.73 6.00
CA PHE A 227 -0.62 16.60 5.93
C PHE A 227 -0.88 17.88 6.72
N GLU A 228 0.08 18.26 7.57
CA GLU A 228 0.01 19.50 8.34
C GLU A 228 0.26 20.73 7.47
N LYS A 229 1.10 20.59 6.45
CA LYS A 229 1.47 21.67 5.54
C LYS A 229 0.51 21.72 4.36
N GLN A 230 -0.07 22.89 4.13
CA GLN A 230 -0.96 23.15 2.99
C GLN A 230 -0.29 22.84 1.63
N GLU A 231 1.01 23.09 1.51
CA GLU A 231 1.79 22.76 0.32
C GLU A 231 1.80 21.26 0.02
N ASP A 232 2.00 20.40 1.02
CA ASP A 232 1.97 18.93 0.86
C ASP A 232 0.55 18.45 0.48
N VAL A 233 -0.49 19.09 1.03
CA VAL A 233 -1.89 18.79 0.66
C VAL A 233 -2.11 19.03 -0.83
N GLU A 234 -1.67 20.18 -1.34
CA GLU A 234 -1.88 20.58 -2.74
C GLU A 234 -1.04 19.75 -3.72
N THR A 235 0.24 19.56 -3.39
CA THR A 235 1.23 18.95 -4.29
C THR A 235 1.23 17.41 -4.25
N LEU A 236 0.87 16.79 -3.11
CA LEU A 236 0.91 15.33 -2.94
C LEU A 236 -0.47 14.73 -2.72
N GLY A 237 -1.40 15.45 -2.08
CA GLY A 237 -2.75 14.95 -1.78
C GLY A 237 -3.57 14.63 -3.04
N SER A 238 -3.33 15.36 -4.14
CA SER A 238 -4.06 15.24 -5.41
C SER A 238 -3.44 14.25 -6.42
N VAL A 239 -2.21 13.77 -6.18
CA VAL A 239 -1.45 12.98 -7.15
C VAL A 239 -2.00 11.56 -7.29
N SER A 240 -2.37 11.16 -8.51
CA SER A 240 -2.76 9.79 -8.83
C SER A 240 -2.01 9.25 -10.03
N SER A 241 -1.77 7.93 -10.08
CA SER A 241 -1.19 7.29 -11.26
C SER A 241 -1.97 7.58 -12.55
N SER A 242 -3.30 7.74 -12.48
CA SER A 242 -4.11 8.10 -13.66
C SER A 242 -3.83 9.52 -14.15
N ALA A 243 -3.70 10.49 -13.24
CA ALA A 243 -3.30 11.86 -13.59
C ALA A 243 -1.88 11.90 -14.17
N VAL A 244 -0.95 11.14 -13.58
CA VAL A 244 0.43 11.03 -14.09
C VAL A 244 0.45 10.46 -15.51
N ARG A 245 -0.28 9.36 -15.79
CA ARG A 245 -0.36 8.81 -17.14
C ARG A 245 -0.95 9.78 -18.15
N LYS A 246 -2.01 10.51 -17.75
CA LYS A 246 -2.63 11.52 -18.61
C LYS A 246 -1.64 12.63 -18.96
N ALA A 247 -0.91 13.13 -17.96
CA ALA A 247 0.11 14.14 -18.14
C ALA A 247 1.23 13.65 -19.09
N ILE A 248 1.74 12.43 -18.90
CA ILE A 248 2.77 11.84 -19.80
C ILE A 248 2.28 11.77 -21.26
N ALA A 249 1.01 11.41 -21.49
CA ALA A 249 0.43 11.36 -22.82
C ALA A 249 0.27 12.75 -23.47
N GLU A 250 0.12 13.80 -22.67
CA GLU A 250 0.03 15.19 -23.15
C GLU A 250 1.41 15.79 -23.46
N ASP A 251 2.35 15.66 -22.51
CA ASP A 251 3.75 16.04 -22.66
C ASP A 251 4.62 15.15 -21.76
N PRO A 252 5.42 14.22 -22.35
CA PRO A 252 6.27 13.31 -21.57
C PRO A 252 7.44 14.03 -20.87
N HIS A 253 7.80 15.24 -21.30
CA HIS A 253 8.94 15.98 -20.76
C HIS A 253 8.57 16.91 -19.60
N GLN A 254 7.27 17.14 -19.35
CA GLN A 254 6.79 18.01 -18.29
C GLN A 254 7.26 17.56 -16.89
N GLU A 255 7.19 18.48 -15.93
CA GLU A 255 7.44 18.15 -14.53
C GLU A 255 6.31 17.27 -13.99
N LEU A 256 6.69 16.14 -13.39
CA LEU A 256 5.74 15.13 -12.90
C LEU A 256 6.12 14.80 -11.47
N PRO A 257 5.14 14.44 -10.61
CA PRO A 257 5.38 14.02 -9.24
C PRO A 257 5.93 12.58 -9.20
N LEU A 258 7.07 12.36 -9.83
CA LEU A 258 7.81 11.10 -9.95
C LEU A 258 9.22 11.30 -9.42
N ILE A 259 9.83 10.23 -8.90
CA ILE A 259 11.28 10.26 -8.69
C ILE A 259 11.99 10.30 -10.05
N PRO A 260 13.16 10.95 -10.17
CA PRO A 260 13.87 11.09 -11.44
C PRO A 260 14.06 9.76 -12.18
N GLN A 261 14.48 8.72 -11.46
CA GLN A 261 14.75 7.39 -12.02
C GLN A 261 13.51 6.76 -12.68
N ILE A 262 12.30 6.98 -12.13
CA ILE A 262 11.07 6.47 -12.72
C ILE A 262 10.69 7.29 -13.95
N LYS A 263 10.88 8.62 -13.92
CA LYS A 263 10.66 9.48 -15.10
C LYS A 263 11.56 9.03 -16.26
N ASP A 264 12.85 8.83 -15.98
CA ASP A 264 13.83 8.37 -16.97
C ASP A 264 13.45 6.99 -17.53
N TYR A 265 13.10 6.04 -16.67
CA TYR A 265 12.65 4.71 -17.09
C TYR A 265 11.42 4.77 -18.01
N ILE A 266 10.44 5.62 -17.70
CA ILE A 266 9.23 5.84 -18.51
C ILE A 266 9.61 6.38 -19.89
N LEU A 267 10.49 7.38 -19.95
CA LEU A 267 10.94 7.99 -21.20
C LEU A 267 11.72 7.01 -22.09
N GLU A 268 12.67 6.28 -21.50
CA GLU A 268 13.48 5.28 -22.19
C GLU A 268 12.63 4.14 -22.79
N ASN A 269 11.60 3.70 -22.07
CA ASN A 269 10.73 2.61 -22.48
C ASN A 269 9.47 3.07 -23.22
N LYS A 270 9.31 4.39 -23.45
CA LYS A 270 8.14 5.01 -24.12
C LYS A 270 6.81 4.57 -23.51
N LEU A 271 6.75 4.51 -22.18
CA LEU A 271 5.54 4.09 -21.48
C LEU A 271 4.52 5.24 -21.42
N TYR A 272 3.23 4.89 -21.52
CA TYR A 272 2.10 5.82 -21.36
C TYR A 272 2.00 6.95 -22.40
N GLN A 273 2.69 6.80 -23.54
CA GLN A 273 2.63 7.70 -24.69
C GLN A 273 1.56 7.25 -25.68
#